data_AF-A0AA38MAN5-F1
#
_entry.id   AF-A0AA38MAN5-F1
#
_cell.length_a   1.000
_cell.length_b   1.000
_cell.length_c   1.000
_cell.angle_alpha   90.00
_cell.angle_beta   90.00
_cell.angle_gamma   90.00
#
_symmetry.space_group_name_H-M   'P 1'
#
loop_
_entity.id
_entity.type
_entity.pdbx_description
1 polymer ?
#
loop_
_entity_poly.entity_id
_entity_poly.type
_entity_poly.pdbx_seq_one_letter_code
_entity_poly.pdbx_strand_id
1 'polypeptide(L)'
;MYTLLVRIEAILNSRPLTALSNEVNDFNALAPEHFLIGHPITAPIEPVYTGIPTNRLSRWQLIEACRQKPFQMAPALFKDPYGTLVVVKEDNVPPLQWRLGRVVNVHPGTDNLVRVVSVKCKSGVFKRAITKICPLPIENEQ
;
A
#
# COMPACT_ATOMS: atom_id res chain seq x y z
N MET A 1 11.24 -23.61 -10.92
CA MET A 1 10.82 -22.82 -9.74
C MET A 1 11.04 -21.33 -10.03
N TYR A 2 10.37 -20.79 -11.06
CA TYR A 2 10.59 -19.42 -11.57
C TYR A 2 9.35 -18.53 -11.33
N THR A 3 8.16 -19.13 -11.19
CA THR A 3 6.86 -18.43 -11.14
C THR A 3 6.60 -17.67 -9.84
N LEU A 4 7.07 -18.15 -8.69
CA LEU A 4 6.90 -17.44 -7.41
C LEU A 4 7.74 -16.15 -7.39
N LEU A 5 9.03 -16.24 -7.74
CA LEU A 5 9.94 -15.09 -7.73
C LEU A 5 9.47 -14.00 -8.70
N VAL A 6 9.07 -14.37 -9.91
CA VAL A 6 8.50 -13.42 -10.89
C VAL A 6 7.22 -12.75 -10.36
N ARG A 7 6.37 -13.48 -9.63
CA ARG A 7 5.17 -12.89 -9.01
C ARG A 7 5.51 -11.95 -7.85
N ILE A 8 6.51 -12.29 -7.03
CA ILE A 8 6.99 -11.42 -5.96
C ILE A 8 7.60 -10.14 -6.55
N GLU A 9 8.39 -10.28 -7.62
CA GLU A 9 8.95 -9.16 -8.37
C GLU A 9 7.85 -8.23 -8.88
N ALA A 10 6.79 -8.78 -9.48
CA ALA A 10 5.62 -7.98 -9.90
C ALA A 10 4.99 -7.22 -8.73
N ILE A 11 4.85 -7.84 -7.55
CA ILE A 11 4.32 -7.15 -6.35
C ILE A 11 5.24 -6.00 -5.95
N LEU A 12 6.56 -6.21 -5.94
CA LEU A 12 7.53 -5.15 -5.62
C LEU A 12 7.51 -4.02 -6.67
N ASN A 13 7.35 -4.35 -7.95
CA ASN A 13 7.30 -3.39 -9.06
C ASN A 13 5.99 -2.62 -9.15
N SER A 14 4.89 -3.13 -8.59
CA SER A 14 3.63 -2.41 -8.45
C SER A 14 3.62 -1.40 -7.30
N ARG A 15 4.67 -1.38 -6.47
CA ARG A 15 4.73 -0.54 -5.28
C ARG A 15 4.78 0.94 -5.66
N PRO A 16 3.86 1.78 -5.14
CA PRO A 16 3.86 3.21 -5.42
C PRO A 16 5.14 3.88 -4.89
N LEU A 17 5.77 4.69 -5.74
CA LEU A 17 6.95 5.50 -5.42
C LEU A 17 6.53 6.90 -5.02
N THR A 18 5.82 7.61 -5.89
CA THR A 18 5.47 9.02 -5.70
C THR A 18 4.05 9.32 -6.18
N ALA A 19 3.45 10.38 -5.65
CA ALA A 19 2.17 10.88 -6.14
C ALA A 19 2.35 11.50 -7.52
N LEU A 20 1.40 11.27 -8.44
CA LEU A 20 1.42 11.89 -9.77
C LEU A 20 0.89 13.33 -9.77
N SER A 21 0.10 13.67 -8.76
CA SER A 21 -0.60 14.95 -8.70
C SER A 21 -0.74 15.45 -7.27
N ASN A 22 -0.79 16.77 -7.14
CA ASN A 22 -1.07 17.46 -5.90
C ASN A 22 -2.57 17.71 -5.65
N GLU A 23 -3.47 17.15 -6.46
CA GLU A 23 -4.92 17.33 -6.35
C GLU A 23 -5.59 16.45 -5.29
N VAL A 24 -6.52 16.99 -4.50
CA VAL A 24 -7.12 16.28 -3.33
C VAL A 24 -7.93 15.04 -3.73
N ASN A 25 -8.45 15.02 -4.97
CA ASN A 25 -9.25 13.93 -5.50
C ASN A 25 -8.45 12.96 -6.38
N ASP A 26 -7.17 13.25 -6.65
CA ASP A 26 -6.31 12.33 -7.37
C ASP A 26 -5.55 11.44 -6.36
N PHE A 27 -5.67 10.13 -6.56
CA PHE A 27 -5.04 9.11 -5.73
C PHE A 27 -4.09 8.23 -6.54
N ASN A 28 -3.72 8.66 -7.75
CA ASN A 28 -2.81 7.92 -8.59
C ASN A 28 -1.36 8.17 -8.14
N ALA A 29 -0.58 7.09 -8.16
CA ALA A 29 0.83 7.11 -7.82
C ALA A 29 1.63 6.46 -8.95
N LEU A 30 2.84 6.95 -9.16
CA LEU A 30 3.80 6.38 -10.08
C LEU A 30 4.50 5.20 -9.39
N ALA A 31 4.53 4.03 -10.03
CA ALA A 31 5.19 2.81 -9.56
C ALA A 31 6.29 2.40 -10.56
N PRO A 32 7.29 1.58 -10.16
CA PRO A 32 8.34 1.11 -11.08
C PRO A 32 7.80 0.43 -12.35
N GLU A 33 6.72 -0.34 -12.23
CA GLU A 33 6.12 -1.04 -13.37
C GLU A 33 5.64 -0.10 -14.48
N HIS A 34 5.27 1.14 -14.17
CA HIS A 34 4.89 2.12 -15.19
C HIS A 34 6.04 2.46 -16.14
N PHE A 35 7.29 2.36 -15.69
CA PHE A 35 8.46 2.57 -16.55
C PHE A 35 8.83 1.33 -17.36
N LEU A 36 8.57 0.14 -16.83
CA LEU A 36 8.94 -1.12 -17.46
C LEU A 36 7.91 -1.59 -18.48
N ILE A 37 6.62 -1.40 -18.17
CA ILE A 37 5.49 -1.98 -18.91
C ILE A 37 4.60 -0.89 -19.52
N GLY A 38 4.61 0.33 -18.96
CA GLY A 38 3.78 1.44 -19.42
C GLY A 38 2.34 1.43 -18.88
N HIS A 39 1.95 0.41 -18.13
CA HIS A 39 0.64 0.32 -17.50
C HIS A 39 0.70 -0.47 -16.18
N PRO A 40 -0.29 -0.31 -15.27
CA PRO A 40 -0.33 -1.07 -14.04
C PRO A 40 -0.44 -2.58 -14.28
N ILE A 41 0.19 -3.39 -13.43
CA ILE A 41 0.04 -4.85 -13.46
C ILE A 41 -1.27 -5.21 -12.75
N THR A 42 -2.18 -5.84 -13.48
CA THR A 42 -3.46 -6.32 -12.92
C THR A 42 -3.41 -7.83 -12.79
N ALA A 43 -3.82 -8.36 -11.63
CA ALA A 43 -3.99 -9.79 -11.41
C ALA A 43 -5.47 -10.15 -11.25
N PRO A 44 -5.88 -11.36 -11.69
CA PRO A 44 -7.21 -11.87 -11.37
C PRO A 44 -7.37 -12.07 -9.86
N ILE A 45 -8.62 -12.02 -9.39
CA ILE A 45 -8.95 -12.32 -7.99
C ILE A 45 -8.65 -13.80 -7.74
N GLU A 46 -7.90 -14.08 -6.68
CA GLU A 46 -7.50 -15.43 -6.32
C GLU A 46 -8.06 -15.85 -4.95
N PRO A 47 -8.33 -17.15 -4.73
CA PRO A 47 -8.82 -17.67 -3.45
C PRO A 47 -7.80 -17.45 -2.32
N VAL A 48 -8.30 -17.06 -1.15
CA VAL A 48 -7.47 -16.76 0.03
C VAL A 48 -7.08 -18.06 0.75
N TYR A 49 -5.78 -18.26 0.97
CA TYR A 49 -5.20 -19.40 1.67
C TYR A 49 -4.54 -19.02 3.00
N THR A 50 -4.53 -17.73 3.36
CA THR A 50 -4.01 -17.25 4.64
C THR A 50 -4.88 -17.79 5.79
N GLY A 51 -4.26 -18.46 6.76
CA GLY A 51 -4.94 -19.05 7.92
C GLY A 51 -5.28 -20.54 7.82
N ILE A 52 -5.09 -21.17 6.65
CA ILE A 52 -5.20 -22.63 6.52
C ILE A 52 -3.86 -23.26 6.97
N PRO A 53 -3.87 -24.30 7.84
CA PRO A 53 -2.65 -24.94 8.27
C PRO A 53 -1.94 -25.63 7.09
N THR A 54 -0.60 -25.57 7.08
CA THR A 54 0.24 -26.03 5.94
C THR A 54 0.04 -27.50 5.59
N ASN A 55 -0.35 -28.34 6.54
CA ASN A 55 -0.64 -29.75 6.34
C ASN A 55 -1.90 -30.03 5.51
N ARG A 56 -2.76 -29.03 5.26
CA ARG A 56 -3.98 -29.14 4.45
C ARG A 56 -3.85 -28.45 3.09
N LEU A 57 -2.66 -27.96 2.74
CA LEU A 57 -2.41 -27.22 1.51
C LEU A 57 -1.63 -28.10 0.52
N SER A 58 -2.09 -28.15 -0.72
CA SER A 58 -1.32 -28.72 -1.84
C SER A 58 -0.09 -27.86 -2.13
N ARG A 59 0.89 -28.41 -2.87
CA ARG A 59 2.13 -27.68 -3.22
C ARG A 59 1.85 -26.33 -3.89
N TRP A 60 0.84 -26.25 -4.75
CA TRP A 60 0.45 -25.01 -5.40
C TRP A 60 -0.20 -24.01 -4.42
N GLN A 61 -1.06 -24.50 -3.52
CA GLN A 61 -1.68 -23.65 -2.50
C GLN A 61 -0.67 -23.10 -1.48
N LEU A 62 0.41 -23.85 -1.20
CA LEU A 62 1.53 -23.36 -0.37
C LEU A 62 2.26 -22.19 -1.03
N ILE A 63 2.50 -22.28 -2.34
CA ILE A 63 3.12 -21.20 -3.14
C ILE A 63 2.22 -19.95 -3.09
N GLU A 64 0.91 -20.14 -3.27
CA GLU A 64 -0.06 -19.04 -3.20
C GLU A 64 -0.19 -18.44 -1.81
N ALA A 65 -0.20 -19.26 -0.76
CA ALA A 65 -0.19 -18.79 0.63
C ALA A 65 1.07 -17.98 0.95
N CYS A 66 2.23 -18.36 0.42
CA CYS A 66 3.47 -17.58 0.55
C CYS A 66 3.38 -16.23 -0.17
N ARG A 67 2.78 -16.19 -1.37
CA ARG A 67 2.57 -14.94 -2.12
C ARG A 67 1.58 -14.00 -1.43
N GLN A 68 0.52 -14.54 -0.82
CA GLN A 68 -0.51 -13.75 -0.12
C GLN A 68 -0.04 -13.15 1.21
N LYS A 69 1.19 -13.46 1.65
CA LYS A 69 1.75 -12.79 2.82
C LYS A 69 1.90 -11.29 2.52
N PRO A 70 1.43 -10.42 3.42
CA PRO A 70 1.47 -8.98 3.18
C PRO A 70 2.92 -8.50 3.10
N PHE A 71 3.28 -7.88 1.97
CA PHE A 71 4.52 -7.14 1.84
C PHE A 71 4.34 -5.78 2.49
N GLN A 72 5.01 -5.57 3.62
CA GLN A 72 4.82 -4.37 4.43
C GLN A 72 5.81 -3.30 4.01
N MET A 73 5.31 -2.09 3.77
CA MET A 73 6.17 -0.90 3.80
C MET A 73 6.43 -0.53 5.26
N ALA A 74 7.67 -0.15 5.55
CA ALA A 74 8.01 0.39 6.85
C ALA A 74 7.37 1.78 7.01
N PRO A 75 6.73 2.08 8.15
CA PRO A 75 6.27 3.44 8.42
C PRO A 75 7.48 4.37 8.45
N ALA A 76 7.39 5.50 7.74
CA ALA A 76 8.42 6.54 7.73
C ALA A 76 8.02 7.69 8.67
N LEU A 77 9.02 8.48 9.07
CA LEU A 77 8.83 9.67 9.89
C LEU A 77 8.07 10.75 9.09
N PHE A 78 6.97 11.24 9.66
CA PHE A 78 6.21 12.36 9.10
C PHE A 78 6.81 13.68 9.60
N LYS A 79 7.25 14.55 8.68
CA LYS A 79 7.48 15.98 9.01
C LYS A 79 6.16 16.73 9.01
N ASP A 80 5.41 16.66 7.90
CA ASP A 80 4.06 17.18 7.80
C ASP A 80 3.13 16.17 7.09
N PRO A 81 2.14 15.60 7.80
CA PRO A 81 1.26 14.60 7.20
C PRO A 81 0.16 15.20 6.33
N TYR A 82 -0.16 16.49 6.46
CA TYR A 82 -1.29 17.12 5.75
C TYR A 82 -1.08 17.14 4.23
N GLY A 83 -2.11 16.75 3.46
CA GLY A 83 -2.06 16.76 1.99
C GLY A 83 -1.23 15.64 1.36
N THR A 84 -0.43 14.93 2.14
CA THR A 84 0.45 13.86 1.65
C THR A 84 -0.36 12.64 1.20
N LEU A 85 0.00 12.10 0.03
CA LEU A 85 -0.51 10.80 -0.45
C LEU A 85 0.20 9.68 0.31
N VAL A 86 -0.57 8.82 0.95
CA VAL A 86 -0.08 7.75 1.80
C VAL A 86 -0.64 6.40 1.36
N VAL A 87 0.15 5.35 1.54
CA VAL A 87 -0.34 3.97 1.50
C VAL A 87 -0.94 3.64 2.86
N VAL A 88 -2.18 3.17 2.87
CA VAL A 88 -2.90 2.72 4.06
C VAL A 88 -2.64 1.23 4.25
N LYS A 89 -2.06 0.86 5.39
CA LYS A 89 -1.80 -0.53 5.76
C LYS A 89 -3.10 -1.17 6.24
N GLU A 90 -3.58 -2.14 5.48
CA GLU A 90 -4.73 -2.97 5.83
C GLU A 90 -4.34 -4.44 5.78
N ASP A 91 -4.87 -5.22 6.71
CA ASP A 91 -4.39 -6.59 6.93
C ASP A 91 -4.99 -7.60 5.90
N ASN A 92 -5.96 -7.16 5.07
CA ASN A 92 -6.72 -8.02 4.14
C ASN A 92 -6.74 -7.52 2.68
N VAL A 93 -5.70 -6.82 2.21
CA VAL A 93 -5.65 -6.35 0.82
C VAL A 93 -5.03 -7.42 -0.08
N PRO A 94 -5.62 -7.73 -1.25
CA PRO A 94 -5.01 -8.64 -2.21
C PRO A 94 -3.59 -8.19 -2.61
N PRO A 95 -2.68 -9.12 -2.93
CA PRO A 95 -1.39 -8.77 -3.54
C PRO A 95 -1.58 -7.89 -4.79
N LEU A 96 -0.62 -7.00 -5.07
CA LEU A 96 -0.66 -5.99 -6.15
C LEU A 96 -1.64 -4.83 -5.95
N GLN A 97 -2.45 -4.84 -4.89
CA GLN A 97 -3.36 -3.74 -4.61
C GLN A 97 -2.84 -2.89 -3.44
N TRP A 98 -2.41 -1.67 -3.76
CA TRP A 98 -1.96 -0.70 -2.76
C TRP A 98 -3.10 0.27 -2.47
N ARG A 99 -3.63 0.22 -1.24
CA ARG A 99 -4.69 1.16 -0.85
C ARG A 99 -4.09 2.53 -0.62
N LEU A 100 -4.29 3.41 -1.58
CA LEU A 100 -3.84 4.81 -1.50
C LEU A 100 -4.94 5.69 -0.90
N GLY A 101 -4.49 6.69 -0.14
CA GLY A 101 -5.36 7.72 0.40
C GLY A 101 -4.58 8.96 0.75
N ARG A 102 -5.26 10.08 0.86
CA ARG A 102 -4.66 11.38 1.10
C ARG A 102 -5.05 11.90 2.47
N VAL A 103 -4.09 12.40 3.23
CA VAL A 103 -4.38 12.93 4.57
C VAL A 103 -5.11 14.25 4.42
N VAL A 104 -6.33 14.30 4.95
CA VAL A 104 -7.19 15.49 4.91
C VAL A 104 -7.15 16.25 6.23
N ASN A 105 -7.12 15.54 7.36
CA ASN A 105 -7.07 16.17 8.68
C ASN A 105 -6.08 15.45 9.59
N VAL A 106 -5.51 16.20 10.51
CA VAL A 106 -4.50 15.77 11.46
C VAL A 106 -5.06 15.97 12.87
N HIS A 107 -4.98 14.95 13.73
CA HIS A 107 -5.51 15.01 15.09
C HIS A 107 -4.36 14.97 16.10
N PRO A 108 -3.81 16.13 16.51
CA PRO A 108 -2.79 16.20 17.55
C PRO A 108 -3.39 15.85 18.92
N GLY A 109 -2.61 15.15 19.75
CA GLY A 109 -2.95 14.93 21.15
C GLY A 109 -2.63 16.14 22.03
N THR A 110 -2.84 16.00 23.34
CA THR A 110 -2.49 17.00 24.36
C THR A 110 -1.02 17.41 24.33
N ASP A 111 -0.14 16.49 23.91
CA ASP A 111 1.31 16.70 23.85
C ASP A 111 1.78 17.30 22.51
N ASN A 112 0.86 17.80 21.68
CA ASN A 112 1.08 18.23 20.28
C ASN A 112 1.61 17.14 19.32
N LEU A 113 1.72 15.88 19.78
CA LEU A 113 2.10 14.75 18.94
C LEU A 113 0.88 14.23 18.16
N VAL A 114 1.04 14.12 16.84
CA VAL A 114 0.04 13.50 15.98
C VAL A 114 0.14 11.99 16.10
N ARG A 115 -0.95 11.33 16.50
CA ARG A 115 -1.04 9.87 16.55
C ARG A 115 -2.07 9.31 15.58
N VAL A 116 -3.06 10.13 15.21
CA VAL A 116 -4.19 9.75 14.35
C VAL A 116 -4.39 10.81 13.27
N VAL A 117 -4.68 10.37 12.05
CA VAL A 117 -5.01 11.22 10.92
C VAL A 117 -6.29 10.73 10.23
N SER A 118 -7.02 11.65 9.62
CA SER A 118 -8.13 11.33 8.72
C SER A 118 -7.59 11.24 7.28
N VAL A 119 -7.72 10.06 6.67
CA VAL A 119 -7.28 9.78 5.31
C VAL A 119 -8.49 9.64 4.40
N LYS A 120 -8.54 10.40 3.31
CA LYS A 120 -9.52 10.25 2.24
C LYS A 120 -9.01 9.23 1.23
N CYS A 121 -9.76 8.15 1.07
CA CYS A 121 -9.56 7.14 0.05
C CYS A 121 -10.66 7.25 -1.02
N LYS A 122 -10.52 6.52 -2.13
CA LYS A 122 -11.57 6.41 -3.16
C LYS A 122 -12.95 6.00 -2.60
N SER A 123 -12.97 5.21 -1.53
CA SER A 123 -14.20 4.73 -0.88
C SER A 123 -14.77 5.64 0.21
N GLY A 124 -14.10 6.74 0.56
CA GLY A 124 -14.51 7.63 1.65
C GLY A 124 -13.38 8.02 2.60
N VAL A 125 -13.72 8.70 3.69
CA VAL A 125 -12.76 9.21 4.68
C VAL A 125 -12.71 8.29 5.90
N PHE A 126 -11.52 7.84 6.28
CA PHE A 126 -11.29 6.94 7.41
C PHE A 126 -10.26 7.51 8.37
N LYS A 127 -10.46 7.29 9.68
CA LYS A 127 -9.42 7.58 10.67
C LYS A 127 -8.42 6.42 10.73
N ARG A 128 -7.13 6.73 10.72
CA ARG A 128 -6.03 5.76 10.81
C ARG A 128 -4.93 6.28 11.73
N ALA A 129 -4.33 5.36 12.49
CA ALA A 129 -3.14 5.66 13.26
C ALA A 129 -1.94 5.88 12.32
N ILE A 130 -1.00 6.74 12.72
CA ILE A 130 0.22 7.02 11.94
C ILE A 130 1.01 5.73 11.67
N THR A 131 1.02 4.78 12.61
CA THR A 131 1.70 3.49 12.47
C THR A 131 1.10 2.58 11.38
N LYS A 132 -0.12 2.87 10.92
CA LYS A 132 -0.85 2.12 9.89
C LYS A 132 -0.89 2.86 8.56
N ILE A 133 -0.07 3.89 8.37
CA ILE A 133 0.10 4.59 7.11
C ILE A 133 1.58 4.71 6.76
N CYS A 134 1.89 4.78 5.47
CA CYS A 134 3.24 5.00 4.98
C CYS A 134 3.19 6.13 3.95
N PRO A 135 3.87 7.26 4.19
CA PRO A 135 3.90 8.35 3.24
C PRO A 135 4.70 7.95 2.00
N LEU A 136 4.20 8.35 0.84
CA LEU A 136 5.01 8.29 -0.37
C LEU A 136 6.03 9.43 -0.31
N PRO A 137 7.32 9.18 -0.66
CA PRO A 137 8.28 10.25 -0.83
C PRO A 137 7.73 11.23 -1.86
N ILE A 138 7.50 12.46 -1.40
CA ILE A 138 7.12 13.59 -2.24
C ILE A 138 8.42 14.18 -2.75
N GLU A 139 8.50 14.47 -4.05
CA GLU A 139 9.47 15.45 -4.54
C GLU A 139 9.01 16.80 -4.01
N ASN A 140 9.54 17.18 -2.84
CA ASN A 140 9.54 18.57 -2.45
C ASN A 140 10.58 19.24 -3.36
N GLU A 141 10.13 19.75 -4.52
CA GLU A 141 10.90 20.74 -5.24
C GLU A 141 11.07 21.96 -4.32
N GLN A 142 12.27 22.07 -3.75
CA GLN A 142 12.91 23.32 -3.41
C GLN A 142 14.27 23.34 -4.08
#